data_AF-A0A6B9YVM3-F1
#
_entry.id   AF-A0A6B9YVM3-F1
#
_cell.length_a   1.000
_cell.length_b   1.000
_cell.length_c   1.000
_cell.angle_alpha   90.00
_cell.angle_beta   90.00
_cell.angle_gamma   90.00
#
_symmetry.space_group_name_H-M   'P 1'
#
loop_
_entity.id
_entity.type
_entity.pdbx_description
1 polymer ?
#
loop_
_entity_poly.entity_id
_entity_poly.type
_entity_poly.pdbx_seq_one_letter_code
_entity_poly.pdbx_strand_id
1 'polypeptide(L)'
;MATSVQTALITGGVSIPDSRLAHEITEFIRDTESSLLFNHSSRVYYFGALAGQRRNLKFDADLLYAGAMFHDIGLVPAYSSTADRFEVDGANAARRFLEQHGIPVEDINHVWTAIALHTTPGIPQYMHPLVALVTAGVEMDVLGIDYAGFSEEQREAVVARYPRTAHFKEDILETFYEGIRHKPQTTFGNVKADVLADKDPEFVRGNFCQVIRQSPWRG
;
A
#
# COMPACT_ATOMS: atom_id res chain seq x y z
N MET A 1 -13.71 -12.81 24.58
CA MET A 1 -13.08 -14.05 24.09
C MET A 1 -13.87 -14.69 22.95
N ALA A 2 -15.20 -14.91 23.06
CA ALA A 2 -16.01 -15.49 21.97
C ALA A 2 -15.96 -14.70 20.64
N THR A 3 -15.92 -13.37 20.68
CA THR A 3 -15.82 -12.51 19.50
C THR A 3 -14.48 -12.63 18.76
N SER A 4 -13.36 -12.75 19.48
CA SER A 4 -12.02 -12.87 18.87
C SER A 4 -11.84 -14.20 18.13
N VAL A 5 -12.34 -15.30 18.69
CA VAL A 5 -12.26 -16.63 18.07
C VAL A 5 -13.14 -16.70 16.83
N GLN A 6 -14.35 -16.12 16.88
CA GLN A 6 -15.24 -16.05 15.74
C GLN A 6 -14.65 -15.20 14.60
N THR A 7 -14.06 -14.04 14.90
CA THR A 7 -13.39 -13.20 13.89
C THR A 7 -12.18 -13.91 13.27
N ALA A 8 -11.39 -14.62 14.06
CA ALA A 8 -10.27 -15.41 13.57
C ALA A 8 -10.73 -16.52 12.61
N LEU A 9 -11.83 -17.22 12.92
CA LEU A 9 -12.40 -18.24 12.03
C LEU A 9 -12.88 -17.64 10.71
N ILE A 10 -13.57 -16.49 10.75
CA ILE A 10 -14.07 -15.82 9.54
C ILE A 10 -12.91 -15.35 8.65
N THR A 11 -11.83 -14.87 9.25
CA THR A 11 -10.62 -14.42 8.53
C THR A 11 -9.66 -15.57 8.19
N GLY A 12 -10.09 -16.82 8.22
CA GLY A 12 -9.24 -17.96 7.83
C GLY A 12 -8.01 -18.13 8.72
N GLY A 13 -8.07 -17.68 9.97
CA GLY A 13 -6.95 -17.65 10.91
C GLY A 13 -5.96 -16.52 10.66
N VAL A 14 -6.21 -15.60 9.73
CA VAL A 14 -5.39 -14.40 9.54
C VAL A 14 -5.59 -13.45 10.71
N SER A 15 -4.49 -13.06 11.36
CA SER A 15 -4.44 -11.99 12.34
C SER A 15 -3.21 -11.13 12.08
N ILE A 16 -3.18 -9.90 12.63
CA ILE A 16 -1.92 -9.17 12.75
C ILE A 16 -0.94 -10.05 13.55
N PRO A 17 0.34 -10.12 13.16
CA PRO A 17 1.31 -10.91 13.89
C PRO A 17 1.46 -10.41 15.34
N ASP A 18 1.55 -11.33 16.30
CA ASP A 18 1.84 -11.02 17.72
C ASP A 18 3.36 -11.05 17.95
N SER A 19 4.07 -10.23 17.18
CA SER A 19 5.52 -10.07 17.26
C SER A 19 5.86 -8.69 17.79
N ARG A 20 7.06 -8.56 18.36
CA ARG A 20 7.58 -7.25 18.77
C ARG A 20 7.62 -6.28 17.58
N LEU A 21 8.07 -6.75 16.42
CA LEU A 21 8.18 -5.93 15.22
C LEU A 21 6.81 -5.41 14.78
N ALA A 22 5.79 -6.28 14.72
CA ALA A 22 4.44 -5.88 14.33
C ALA A 22 3.83 -4.87 15.31
N HIS A 23 4.09 -4.99 16.61
CA HIS A 23 3.66 -4.00 17.60
C HIS A 23 4.35 -2.64 17.39
N GLU A 24 5.67 -2.62 17.23
CA GLU A 24 6.43 -1.38 17.00
C GLU A 24 6.03 -0.71 15.66
N ILE A 25 5.74 -1.50 14.61
CA ILE A 25 5.17 -1.01 13.34
C ILE A 25 3.79 -0.39 13.56
N THR A 26 2.92 -1.09 14.31
CA THR A 26 1.55 -0.63 14.58
C THR A 26 1.55 0.72 15.29
N GLU A 27 2.38 0.86 16.32
CA GLU A 27 2.52 2.09 17.10
C GLU A 27 3.06 3.21 16.21
N PHE A 28 4.17 2.98 15.52
CA PHE A 28 4.80 3.97 14.66
C PHE A 28 3.85 4.52 13.59
N ILE A 29 3.13 3.64 12.89
CA ILE A 29 2.21 4.08 11.83
C ILE A 29 0.96 4.75 12.41
N ARG A 30 0.44 4.27 13.53
CA ARG A 30 -0.71 4.92 14.20
C ARG A 30 -0.39 6.34 14.66
N ASP A 31 0.85 6.60 15.10
CA ASP A 31 1.29 7.92 15.53
C ASP A 31 1.66 8.85 14.37
N THR A 32 1.86 8.30 13.17
CA THR A 32 2.37 9.04 12.01
C THR A 32 1.30 9.31 10.96
N GLU A 33 0.45 8.33 10.66
CA GLU A 33 -0.56 8.40 9.63
C GLU A 33 -1.93 8.80 10.19
N SER A 34 -2.82 9.24 9.30
CA SER A 34 -4.22 9.47 9.67
C SER A 34 -4.92 8.14 9.98
N SER A 35 -6.00 8.18 10.76
CA SER A 35 -6.85 7.00 10.99
C SER A 35 -7.37 6.37 9.70
N LEU A 36 -7.56 7.17 8.64
CA LEU A 36 -7.99 6.70 7.33
C LEU A 36 -6.93 5.77 6.71
N LEU A 37 -5.67 6.24 6.65
CA LEU A 37 -4.54 5.48 6.09
C LEU A 37 -4.20 4.28 6.97
N PHE A 38 -4.17 4.44 8.29
CA PHE A 38 -3.94 3.32 9.22
C PHE A 38 -4.98 2.20 9.01
N ASN A 39 -6.27 2.54 8.91
CA ASN A 39 -7.32 1.56 8.66
C ASN A 39 -7.18 0.95 7.25
N HIS A 40 -6.86 1.74 6.23
CA HIS A 40 -6.59 1.26 4.88
C HIS A 40 -5.45 0.23 4.86
N SER A 41 -4.28 0.61 5.34
CA SER A 41 -3.09 -0.24 5.45
C SER A 41 -3.35 -1.53 6.24
N SER A 42 -4.15 -1.45 7.31
CA SER A 42 -4.59 -2.64 8.05
C SER A 42 -5.45 -3.56 7.18
N ARG A 43 -6.43 -3.04 6.42
CA ARG A 43 -7.22 -3.87 5.49
C ARG A 43 -6.37 -4.44 4.35
N VAL A 44 -5.40 -3.70 3.84
CA VAL A 44 -4.42 -4.17 2.84
C VAL A 44 -3.69 -5.42 3.35
N TYR A 45 -3.22 -5.40 4.60
CA TYR A 45 -2.60 -6.58 5.20
C TYR A 45 -3.55 -7.79 5.23
N TYR A 46 -4.76 -7.61 5.74
CA TYR A 46 -5.72 -8.72 5.85
C TYR A 46 -6.08 -9.31 4.48
N PHE A 47 -6.41 -8.47 3.49
CA PHE A 47 -6.73 -8.94 2.15
C PHE A 47 -5.52 -9.58 1.45
N GLY A 48 -4.32 -9.03 1.64
CA GLY A 48 -3.07 -9.62 1.13
C GLY A 48 -2.80 -11.00 1.75
N ALA A 49 -2.92 -11.13 3.07
CA ALA A 49 -2.70 -12.41 3.76
C ALA A 49 -3.74 -13.46 3.39
N LEU A 50 -5.03 -13.09 3.30
CA LEU A 50 -6.11 -13.96 2.82
C LEU A 50 -5.88 -14.41 1.37
N ALA A 51 -5.44 -13.51 0.49
CA ALA A 51 -5.07 -13.85 -0.88
C ALA A 51 -3.88 -14.82 -0.91
N GLY A 52 -2.88 -14.62 -0.04
CA GLY A 52 -1.75 -15.52 0.13
C GLY A 52 -2.16 -16.93 0.52
N GLN A 53 -3.06 -17.07 1.49
CA GLN A 53 -3.64 -18.37 1.88
C GLN A 53 -4.38 -19.03 0.71
N ARG A 54 -5.29 -18.29 0.04
CA ARG A 54 -6.08 -18.81 -1.09
C ARG A 54 -5.20 -19.25 -2.26
N ARG A 55 -4.10 -18.54 -2.51
CA ARG A 55 -3.13 -18.82 -3.59
C ARG A 55 -2.02 -19.80 -3.16
N ASN A 56 -2.04 -20.29 -1.92
CA ASN A 56 -1.01 -21.15 -1.33
C ASN A 56 0.42 -20.59 -1.47
N LEU A 57 0.58 -19.28 -1.27
CA LEU A 57 1.86 -18.59 -1.29
C LEU A 57 2.47 -18.58 0.11
N LYS A 58 3.77 -18.88 0.20
CA LYS A 58 4.54 -18.75 1.43
C LYS A 58 5.09 -17.33 1.55
N PHE A 59 4.87 -16.70 2.69
CA PHE A 59 5.38 -15.37 3.02
C PHE A 59 5.59 -15.25 4.52
N ASP A 60 6.47 -14.34 4.92
CA ASP A 60 6.62 -13.93 6.31
C ASP A 60 5.53 -12.90 6.65
N ALA A 61 4.77 -13.16 7.72
CA ALA A 61 3.63 -12.35 8.09
C ALA A 61 4.05 -10.97 8.65
N ASP A 62 5.18 -10.88 9.36
CA ASP A 62 5.72 -9.63 9.86
C ASP A 62 6.18 -8.73 8.71
N LEU A 63 6.84 -9.31 7.70
CA LEU A 63 7.29 -8.57 6.52
C LEU A 63 6.11 -8.14 5.62
N LEU A 64 5.07 -8.97 5.49
CA LEU A 64 3.85 -8.57 4.79
C LEU A 64 3.16 -7.42 5.53
N TYR A 65 3.12 -7.49 6.86
CA TYR A 65 2.57 -6.43 7.70
C TYR A 65 3.37 -5.14 7.55
N ALA A 66 4.70 -5.20 7.57
CA ALA A 66 5.55 -4.04 7.30
C ALA A 66 5.28 -3.43 5.91
N GLY A 67 5.21 -4.26 4.87
CA GLY A 67 4.89 -3.80 3.51
C GLY A 67 3.53 -3.10 3.44
N ALA A 68 2.49 -3.69 4.04
CA ALA A 68 1.16 -3.11 4.06
C ALA A 68 1.10 -1.81 4.89
N MET A 69 1.76 -1.76 6.05
CA MET A 69 1.66 -0.64 6.99
C MET A 69 2.45 0.59 6.54
N PHE A 70 3.54 0.43 5.79
CA PHE A 70 4.36 1.55 5.32
C PHE A 70 4.03 2.02 3.89
N HIS A 71 3.13 1.36 3.16
CA HIS A 71 3.03 1.61 1.71
C HIS A 71 2.62 3.05 1.35
N ASP A 72 1.83 3.70 2.21
CA ASP A 72 1.29 5.04 2.01
C ASP A 72 1.99 6.13 2.85
N ILE A 73 2.96 5.78 3.70
CA ILE A 73 3.61 6.75 4.60
C ILE A 73 4.33 7.88 3.84
N GLY A 74 4.72 7.66 2.59
CA GLY A 74 5.31 8.69 1.73
C GLY A 74 4.37 9.85 1.37
N LEU A 75 3.06 9.71 1.65
CA LEU A 75 2.07 10.79 1.56
C LEU A 75 2.17 11.76 2.75
N VAL A 76 2.77 11.33 3.87
CA VAL A 76 2.91 12.15 5.07
C VAL A 76 4.06 13.15 4.87
N PRO A 77 3.85 14.46 5.15
CA PRO A 77 4.86 15.49 4.88
C PRO A 77 6.24 15.22 5.48
N ALA A 78 6.31 14.59 6.67
CA ALA A 78 7.58 14.26 7.33
C ALA A 78 8.40 13.18 6.58
N TYR A 79 7.77 12.40 5.70
CA TYR A 79 8.38 11.33 4.94
C TYR A 79 8.37 11.61 3.43
N SER A 80 7.76 12.71 2.99
CA SER A 80 7.67 13.11 1.59
C SER A 80 8.93 13.88 1.17
N SER A 81 9.65 13.39 0.17
CA SER A 81 10.73 14.13 -0.47
C SER A 81 10.20 15.04 -1.59
N THR A 82 11.03 15.95 -2.09
CA THR A 82 10.67 16.86 -3.20
C THR A 82 10.76 16.21 -4.58
N ALA A 83 11.50 15.10 -4.70
CA ALA A 83 11.92 14.54 -5.99
C ALA A 83 11.42 13.12 -6.24
N ASP A 84 11.25 12.30 -5.20
CA ASP A 84 10.83 10.91 -5.36
C ASP A 84 9.32 10.77 -5.35
N ARG A 85 8.83 9.70 -5.98
CA ARG A 85 7.43 9.29 -5.88
C ARG A 85 7.10 8.91 -4.44
N PHE A 86 5.84 9.10 -4.01
CA PHE A 86 5.45 8.77 -2.64
C PHE A 86 5.64 7.27 -2.33
N GLU A 87 5.51 6.39 -3.33
CA GLU A 87 5.77 4.96 -3.16
C GLU A 87 7.24 4.69 -2.81
N VAL A 88 8.16 5.44 -3.42
CA VAL A 88 9.60 5.32 -3.14
C VAL A 88 9.94 5.95 -1.79
N ASP A 89 9.34 7.08 -1.46
CA ASP A 89 9.47 7.70 -0.13
C ASP A 89 9.03 6.75 0.98
N GLY A 90 7.87 6.09 0.81
CA GLY A 90 7.36 5.11 1.77
C GLY A 90 8.26 3.88 1.88
N ALA A 91 8.74 3.36 0.73
CA ALA A 91 9.69 2.26 0.71
C ALA A 91 11.00 2.63 1.44
N ASN A 92 11.51 3.84 1.24
CA ASN A 92 12.71 4.35 1.92
C ASN A 92 12.48 4.51 3.44
N ALA A 93 11.29 4.93 3.87
CA ALA A 93 10.93 4.98 5.28
C ALA A 93 10.89 3.58 5.91
N ALA A 94 10.26 2.61 5.24
CA ALA A 94 10.21 1.22 5.69
C ALA A 94 11.61 0.62 5.81
N ARG A 95 12.49 0.85 4.82
CA ARG A 95 13.89 0.40 4.87
C ARG A 95 14.60 0.92 6.13
N ARG A 96 14.55 2.24 6.38
CA ARG A 96 15.21 2.83 7.56
C ARG A 96 14.67 2.24 8.86
N PHE A 97 13.35 2.03 8.94
CA PHE A 97 12.73 1.40 10.11
C PHE A 97 13.24 -0.03 10.29
N LEU A 98 13.17 -0.88 9.26
CA LEU A 98 13.55 -2.29 9.36
C LEU A 98 15.06 -2.49 9.60
N GLU A 99 15.91 -1.61 9.06
CA GLU A 99 17.36 -1.60 9.35
C GLU A 99 17.63 -1.41 10.85
N GLN A 100 16.90 -0.52 11.52
CA GLN A 100 17.03 -0.29 12.97
C GLN A 100 16.58 -1.51 13.80
N HIS A 101 15.73 -2.36 13.24
CA HIS A 101 15.26 -3.59 13.87
C HIS A 101 16.08 -4.83 13.49
N GLY A 102 17.20 -4.65 12.76
CA GLY A 102 18.13 -5.73 12.42
C GLY A 102 17.59 -6.74 11.41
N ILE A 103 16.60 -6.36 10.60
CA ILE A 103 16.05 -7.22 9.55
C ILE A 103 17.10 -7.45 8.45
N PRO A 104 17.25 -8.68 7.92
CA PRO A 104 18.19 -8.95 6.84
C PRO A 104 17.94 -8.06 5.60
N VAL A 105 19.02 -7.61 4.97
CA VAL A 105 18.93 -6.71 3.79
C VAL A 105 18.11 -7.30 2.64
N GLU A 106 18.15 -8.63 2.45
CA GLU A 106 17.34 -9.31 1.43
C GLU A 106 15.82 -9.15 1.70
N ASP A 107 15.40 -9.35 2.94
CA ASP A 107 14.01 -9.16 3.37
C ASP A 107 13.58 -7.70 3.28
N ILE A 108 14.46 -6.78 3.67
CA ILE A 108 14.25 -5.34 3.50
C ILE A 108 14.06 -4.99 2.02
N ASN A 109 14.83 -5.59 1.12
CA ASN A 109 14.66 -5.35 -0.31
C ASN A 109 13.31 -5.87 -0.81
N HIS A 110 12.83 -7.02 -0.33
CA HIS A 110 11.49 -7.50 -0.68
C HIS A 110 10.39 -6.55 -0.21
N VAL A 111 10.47 -6.05 1.04
CA VAL A 111 9.49 -5.08 1.57
C VAL A 111 9.57 -3.76 0.80
N TRP A 112 10.78 -3.24 0.57
CA TRP A 112 11.00 -2.02 -0.20
C TRP A 112 10.42 -2.15 -1.61
N THR A 113 10.66 -3.26 -2.30
CA THR A 113 10.10 -3.51 -3.65
C THR A 113 8.59 -3.63 -3.63
N ALA A 114 8.02 -4.30 -2.61
CA ALA A 114 6.57 -4.42 -2.47
C ALA A 114 5.91 -3.04 -2.35
N ILE A 115 6.48 -2.17 -1.53
CA ILE A 115 5.99 -0.80 -1.37
C ILE A 115 6.24 0.03 -2.64
N ALA A 116 7.44 0.02 -3.21
CA ALA A 116 7.76 0.86 -4.37
C ALA A 116 6.89 0.55 -5.60
N LEU A 117 6.39 -0.69 -5.72
CA LEU A 117 5.59 -1.15 -6.86
C LEU A 117 4.09 -1.29 -6.58
N HIS A 118 3.61 -0.95 -5.38
CA HIS A 118 2.22 -1.25 -4.99
C HIS A 118 1.16 -0.58 -5.88
N THR A 119 1.49 0.54 -6.55
CA THR A 119 0.63 1.26 -7.52
C THR A 119 0.94 0.94 -8.98
N THR A 120 1.75 -0.08 -9.26
CA THR A 120 2.20 -0.43 -10.61
C THR A 120 1.55 -1.75 -11.05
N PRO A 121 0.25 -1.75 -11.39
CA PRO A 121 -0.47 -2.98 -11.73
C PRO A 121 0.17 -3.67 -12.92
N GLY A 122 0.07 -5.00 -12.96
CA GLY A 122 0.57 -5.80 -14.07
C GLY A 122 2.00 -6.32 -13.91
N ILE A 123 2.78 -5.82 -12.95
CA ILE A 123 4.14 -6.30 -12.65
C ILE A 123 4.20 -7.15 -11.35
N PRO A 124 3.70 -6.67 -10.19
CA PRO A 124 3.90 -7.31 -8.89
C PRO A 124 3.47 -8.77 -8.81
N GLN A 125 2.42 -9.17 -9.53
CA GLN A 125 1.87 -10.53 -9.47
C GLN A 125 2.82 -11.62 -9.99
N TYR A 126 3.89 -11.25 -10.71
CA TYR A 126 4.94 -12.16 -11.20
C TYR A 126 6.22 -12.14 -10.34
N MET A 127 6.22 -11.39 -9.24
CA MET A 127 7.40 -11.19 -8.38
C MET A 127 7.32 -12.03 -7.10
N HIS A 128 8.25 -11.78 -6.16
CA HIS A 128 8.27 -12.41 -4.85
C HIS A 128 6.91 -12.32 -4.15
N PRO A 129 6.45 -13.35 -3.38
CA PRO A 129 5.15 -13.34 -2.73
C PRO A 129 4.80 -12.08 -1.95
N LEU A 130 5.75 -11.50 -1.19
CA LEU A 130 5.52 -10.24 -0.48
C LEU A 130 5.11 -9.10 -1.41
N VAL A 131 5.78 -8.98 -2.57
CA VAL A 131 5.49 -7.97 -3.58
C VAL A 131 4.10 -8.18 -4.18
N ALA A 132 3.78 -9.42 -4.55
CA ALA A 132 2.48 -9.77 -5.11
C ALA A 132 1.32 -9.55 -4.12
N LEU A 133 1.54 -9.78 -2.82
CA LEU A 133 0.49 -9.77 -1.81
C LEU A 133 0.20 -8.38 -1.23
N VAL A 134 1.21 -7.50 -1.11
CA VAL A 134 0.95 -6.09 -0.77
C VAL A 134 0.09 -5.45 -1.87
N THR A 135 0.48 -5.62 -3.14
CA THR A 135 -0.31 -5.11 -4.26
C THR A 135 -1.72 -5.71 -4.29
N ALA A 136 -1.88 -7.02 -4.11
CA ALA A 136 -3.21 -7.65 -4.08
C ALA A 136 -4.11 -7.08 -2.97
N GLY A 137 -3.54 -6.75 -1.81
CA GLY A 137 -4.27 -6.09 -0.72
C GLY A 137 -4.75 -4.68 -1.09
N VAL A 138 -3.89 -3.87 -1.72
CA VAL A 138 -4.22 -2.52 -2.20
C VAL A 138 -5.29 -2.58 -3.29
N GLU A 139 -5.10 -3.46 -4.27
CA GLU A 139 -6.01 -3.71 -5.39
C GLU A 139 -7.40 -4.11 -4.89
N MET A 140 -7.47 -4.99 -3.88
CA MET A 140 -8.74 -5.35 -3.26
C MET A 140 -9.38 -4.18 -2.51
N ASP A 141 -8.65 -3.51 -1.62
CA ASP A 141 -9.27 -2.52 -0.71
C ASP A 141 -9.75 -1.23 -1.40
N VAL A 142 -9.01 -0.75 -2.40
CA VAL A 142 -9.31 0.52 -3.08
C VAL A 142 -9.97 0.31 -4.43
N LEU A 143 -9.47 -0.63 -5.24
CA LEU A 143 -9.93 -0.83 -6.62
C LEU A 143 -11.04 -1.89 -6.73
N GLY A 144 -11.25 -2.70 -5.68
CA GLY A 144 -12.21 -3.81 -5.70
C GLY A 144 -11.82 -4.94 -6.66
N ILE A 145 -10.54 -5.03 -7.02
CA ILE A 145 -10.03 -6.11 -7.86
C ILE A 145 -10.05 -7.41 -7.05
N ASP A 146 -10.50 -8.49 -7.69
CA ASP A 146 -10.67 -9.81 -7.07
C ASP A 146 -11.64 -9.83 -5.88
N TYR A 147 -12.56 -8.85 -5.80
CA TYR A 147 -13.59 -8.75 -4.76
C TYR A 147 -14.37 -10.04 -4.55
N ALA A 148 -14.77 -10.68 -5.65
CA ALA A 148 -15.51 -11.95 -5.64
C ALA A 148 -14.68 -13.16 -5.17
N GLY A 149 -13.36 -13.04 -5.13
CA GLY A 149 -12.48 -14.09 -4.61
C GLY A 149 -12.51 -14.21 -3.09
N PHE A 150 -13.02 -13.21 -2.37
CA PHE A 150 -13.19 -13.22 -0.91
C PHE A 150 -14.64 -13.55 -0.57
N SER A 151 -14.90 -14.23 0.55
CA SER A 151 -16.28 -14.43 1.02
C SER A 151 -16.87 -13.11 1.51
N GLU A 152 -18.20 -13.02 1.58
CA GLU A 152 -18.87 -11.84 2.15
C GLU A 152 -18.49 -11.65 3.61
N GLU A 153 -18.48 -12.72 4.39
CA GLU A 153 -18.12 -12.72 5.80
C GLU A 153 -16.68 -12.24 6.00
N GLN A 154 -15.74 -12.66 5.14
CA GLN A 154 -14.36 -12.18 5.18
C GLN A 154 -14.28 -10.67 4.97
N ARG A 155 -14.95 -10.15 3.93
CA ARG A 155 -14.96 -8.71 3.63
C ARG A 155 -15.59 -7.92 4.76
N GLU A 156 -16.73 -8.36 5.26
CA GLU A 156 -17.44 -7.71 6.35
C GLU A 156 -16.64 -7.72 7.65
N ALA A 157 -15.99 -8.85 8.00
CA ALA A 157 -15.17 -8.93 9.20
C ALA A 157 -13.96 -7.98 9.16
N VAL A 158 -13.29 -7.88 8.01
CA VAL A 158 -12.14 -6.98 7.83
C VAL A 158 -12.58 -5.52 7.92
N VAL A 159 -13.66 -5.14 7.23
CA VAL A 159 -14.18 -3.76 7.27
C VAL A 159 -14.79 -3.40 8.62
N ALA A 160 -15.42 -4.34 9.32
CA ALA A 160 -15.93 -4.11 10.68
C ALA A 160 -14.78 -3.86 11.68
N ARG A 161 -13.64 -4.54 11.49
CA ARG A 161 -12.46 -4.36 12.34
C ARG A 161 -11.71 -3.06 12.04
N TYR A 162 -11.61 -2.68 10.77
CA TYR A 162 -10.95 -1.45 10.30
C TYR A 162 -11.91 -0.64 9.43
N PRO A 163 -12.80 0.15 10.05
CA PRO A 163 -13.89 0.82 9.35
C PRO A 163 -13.44 1.73 8.22
N ARG A 164 -14.24 1.72 7.15
CA ARG A 164 -14.22 2.71 6.08
C ARG A 164 -15.14 3.86 6.48
N THR A 165 -14.76 5.10 6.16
CA THR A 165 -15.65 6.26 6.31
C THR A 165 -16.83 6.16 5.34
N ALA A 166 -17.91 6.90 5.62
CA ALA A 166 -19.06 6.96 4.71
C ALA A 166 -18.69 7.48 3.30
N HIS A 167 -17.64 8.33 3.22
CA HIS A 167 -17.14 8.93 1.99
C HIS A 167 -15.75 8.40 1.58
N PHE A 168 -15.40 7.18 1.99
CA PHE A 168 -14.03 6.63 1.88
C PHE A 168 -13.37 6.84 0.51
N LYS A 169 -14.11 6.69 -0.59
CA LYS A 169 -13.55 6.88 -1.94
C LYS A 169 -13.06 8.30 -2.18
N GLU A 170 -13.85 9.29 -1.76
CA GLU A 170 -13.46 10.70 -1.88
C GLU A 170 -12.34 11.04 -0.89
N ASP A 171 -12.43 10.55 0.34
CA ASP A 171 -11.44 10.80 1.39
C ASP A 171 -10.06 10.24 1.01
N ILE A 172 -10.00 9.03 0.43
CA ILE A 172 -8.72 8.42 0.01
C ILE A 172 -8.15 9.11 -1.23
N LEU A 173 -8.99 9.52 -2.20
CA LEU A 173 -8.55 10.30 -3.36
C LEU A 173 -7.99 11.66 -2.94
N GLU A 174 -8.65 12.33 -1.99
CA GLU A 174 -8.18 13.59 -1.41
C GLU A 174 -6.83 13.41 -0.70
N THR A 175 -6.69 12.33 0.07
CA THR A 175 -5.42 12.00 0.76
C THR A 175 -4.29 11.78 -0.24
N PHE A 176 -4.55 11.06 -1.33
CA PHE A 176 -3.57 10.89 -2.41
C PHE A 176 -3.22 12.21 -3.07
N TYR A 177 -4.20 13.06 -3.36
CA TYR A 177 -4.00 14.37 -3.99
C TYR A 177 -3.12 15.29 -3.12
N GLU A 178 -3.49 15.50 -1.86
CA GLU A 178 -2.75 16.35 -0.94
C GLU A 178 -1.32 15.85 -0.71
N GLY A 179 -1.11 14.53 -0.71
CA GLY A 179 0.22 13.93 -0.54
C GLY A 179 1.16 14.05 -1.75
N ILE A 180 0.66 14.45 -2.93
CA ILE A 180 1.48 14.47 -4.17
C ILE A 180 1.40 15.78 -4.97
N ARG A 181 0.42 16.66 -4.72
CA ARG A 181 0.19 17.87 -5.53
C ARG A 181 1.35 18.86 -5.52
N HIS A 182 2.22 18.82 -4.51
CA HIS A 182 3.44 19.64 -4.45
C HIS A 182 4.59 19.11 -5.31
N LYS A 183 4.46 17.92 -5.90
CA LYS A 183 5.47 17.28 -6.75
C LYS A 183 4.85 16.58 -7.97
N PRO A 184 4.04 17.28 -8.78
CA PRO A 184 3.22 16.68 -9.83
C PRO A 184 4.06 15.91 -10.88
N GLN A 185 5.31 16.31 -11.12
CA GLN A 185 6.24 15.65 -12.02
C GLN A 185 6.53 14.19 -11.66
N THR A 186 6.40 13.80 -10.39
CA THR A 186 6.64 12.42 -9.95
C THR A 186 5.50 11.48 -10.35
N THR A 187 4.38 12.00 -10.86
CA THR A 187 3.26 11.18 -11.31
C THR A 187 3.36 10.71 -12.76
N PHE A 188 4.40 11.15 -13.48
CA PHE A 188 4.63 10.74 -14.87
C PHE A 188 4.77 9.21 -14.98
N GLY A 189 3.91 8.59 -15.79
CA GLY A 189 3.92 7.16 -16.04
C GLY A 189 3.26 6.29 -14.95
N ASN A 190 2.49 6.88 -14.02
CA ASN A 190 1.75 6.11 -13.02
C ASN A 190 0.32 6.64 -12.76
N VAL A 191 -0.47 5.83 -12.05
CA VAL A 191 -1.91 6.07 -11.82
C VAL A 191 -2.20 7.33 -11.00
N LYS A 192 -1.23 7.89 -10.28
CA LYS A 192 -1.46 9.10 -9.49
C LYS A 192 -1.60 10.36 -10.35
N ALA A 193 -1.20 10.31 -11.62
CA ALA A 193 -1.54 11.35 -12.59
C ALA A 193 -3.07 11.42 -12.84
N ASP A 194 -3.80 10.32 -12.62
CA ASP A 194 -5.27 10.33 -12.68
C ASP A 194 -5.89 11.12 -11.53
N VAL A 195 -5.37 10.92 -10.31
CA VAL A 195 -5.81 11.66 -9.12
C VAL A 195 -5.58 13.16 -9.29
N LEU A 196 -4.39 13.57 -9.77
CA LEU A 196 -4.11 14.99 -10.00
C LEU A 196 -5.02 15.59 -11.06
N ALA A 197 -5.25 14.90 -12.18
CA ALA A 197 -6.09 15.43 -13.26
C ALA A 197 -7.59 15.50 -12.88
N ASP A 198 -8.03 14.65 -11.96
CA ASP A 198 -9.39 14.70 -11.40
C ASP A 198 -9.57 15.89 -10.43
N LYS A 199 -8.58 16.15 -9.58
CA LYS A 199 -8.66 17.14 -8.49
C LYS A 199 -8.18 18.54 -8.88
N ASP A 200 -7.30 18.66 -9.87
CA ASP A 200 -6.73 19.92 -10.36
C ASP A 200 -6.97 20.06 -11.88
N PRO A 201 -7.96 20.88 -12.30
CA PRO A 201 -8.23 21.14 -13.71
C PRO A 201 -7.08 21.83 -14.46
N GLU A 202 -6.14 22.46 -13.77
CA GLU A 202 -4.97 23.10 -14.36
C GLU A 202 -3.79 22.12 -14.53
N PHE A 203 -3.85 20.93 -13.91
CA PHE A 203 -2.80 19.93 -14.02
C PHE A 203 -2.71 19.38 -15.45
N VAL A 204 -1.55 19.56 -16.06
CA VAL A 204 -1.22 19.00 -17.38
C VAL A 204 -0.37 17.75 -17.20
N ARG A 205 -0.93 16.59 -17.58
CA ARG A 205 -0.20 15.32 -17.57
C ARG A 205 1.00 15.35 -18.50
N GLY A 206 2.12 14.81 -18.04
CA GLY A 206 3.28 14.56 -18.91
C GLY A 206 2.93 13.59 -20.04
N ASN A 207 3.47 13.85 -21.23
CA ASN A 207 3.21 13.04 -22.43
C ASN A 207 4.48 12.30 -22.89
N PHE A 208 4.49 10.98 -22.75
CA PHE A 208 5.65 10.15 -23.10
C PHE A 208 6.05 10.25 -24.57
N CYS A 209 5.09 10.29 -25.48
CA CYS A 209 5.38 10.44 -26.91
C CYS A 209 6.01 11.80 -27.23
N GLN A 210 5.62 12.87 -26.54
CA GLN A 210 6.27 14.17 -26.68
C GLN A 210 7.69 14.16 -26.13
N VAL A 211 7.92 13.54 -24.97
CA VAL A 211 9.27 13.35 -24.39
C VAL A 211 10.19 12.65 -25.40
N ILE A 212 9.72 11.58 -26.06
CA ILE A 212 10.49 10.90 -27.11
C ILE A 212 10.77 11.83 -28.29
N ARG A 213 9.75 12.52 -28.82
CA ARG A 213 9.89 13.39 -30.01
C ARG A 213 10.78 14.61 -29.76
N GLN A 214 10.88 15.06 -28.52
CA GLN A 214 11.69 16.22 -28.11
C GLN A 214 13.07 15.82 -27.58
N SER A 215 13.36 14.52 -27.52
CA SER A 215 14.67 14.00 -27.13
C SER A 215 15.77 14.56 -28.05
N PRO A 216 16.97 14.89 -27.52
CA PRO A 216 18.09 15.37 -28.33
C PRO A 216 18.69 14.27 -29.23
N TRP A 217 18.28 13.01 -29.03
CA TRP A 217 18.69 11.90 -29.87
C TRP A 217 18.07 12.05 -31.27
N ARG A 218 18.89 11.90 -32.31
CA ARG A 218 18.43 11.86 -33.70
C ARG A 218 17.56 10.61 -33.91
N GLY A 219 16.33 10.81 -34.41
CA GLY A 219 15.36 9.77 -34.76
C GLY A 219 14.62 10.09 -36.04
#